data_AF-A0A6A0A469-F1
#
_entry.id   AF-A0A6A0A469-F1
#
_cell.length_a   1.000
_cell.length_b   1.000
_cell.length_c   1.000
_cell.angle_alpha   90.00
_cell.angle_beta   90.00
_cell.angle_gamma   90.00
#
_symmetry.space_group_name_H-M   'P 1'
#
loop_
_entity.id
_entity.type
_entity.pdbx_description
1 polymer ?
#
loop_
_entity_poly.entity_id
_entity_poly.type
_entity_poly.pdbx_seq_one_letter_code
_entity_poly.pdbx_strand_id
1 'polypeptide(L)'
;STSCVDTTNLIQADVGNAFVTAALTGVGLMSEGHSLRTHQPALAAALDTLWANHGAVLADQLAGSGCASAAVIRAGGREPQIWDRLQHWAALATRWYGYNFAEARRQDGLDLVTGVFQVRPGVRAPPRRPVQYSVVQLAGVSLVWAVVQLAVFLSAMASGTVTHEDLALRVGLPLACAGGMALWVWLNRSAYVEKPVLAPELTDLVRTKCK
;
A
#
# COMPACT_ATOMS: atom_id res chain seq x y z
N SER A 1 0.71 -7.39 8.02
CA SER A 1 -0.13 -8.55 7.68
C SER A 1 -0.99 -8.30 6.43
N THR A 2 -0.55 -7.47 5.47
CA THR A 2 -1.28 -7.19 4.21
C THR A 2 -0.77 -8.02 3.03
N SER A 3 0.46 -8.53 3.10
CA SER A 3 1.03 -9.44 2.09
C SER A 3 0.23 -10.73 1.96
N CYS A 4 -0.28 -11.29 3.08
CA CYS A 4 -1.06 -12.52 3.02
C CYS A 4 -2.41 -12.34 2.30
N VAL A 5 -3.11 -11.21 2.48
CA VAL A 5 -4.39 -10.95 1.80
C VAL A 5 -4.20 -10.85 0.29
N ASP A 6 -3.19 -10.10 -0.15
CA ASP A 6 -2.88 -9.98 -1.58
C ASP A 6 -2.43 -11.32 -2.18
N THR A 7 -1.59 -12.09 -1.47
CA THR A 7 -1.18 -13.43 -1.90
C THR A 7 -2.35 -14.40 -1.96
N THR A 8 -3.26 -14.39 -0.98
CA THR A 8 -4.45 -15.24 -1.02
C THR A 8 -5.38 -14.87 -2.17
N ASN A 9 -5.56 -13.59 -2.47
CA ASN A 9 -6.42 -13.15 -3.56
C ASN A 9 -5.82 -13.56 -4.92
N LEU A 10 -4.50 -13.48 -5.08
CA LEU A 10 -3.82 -13.96 -6.30
C LEU A 10 -3.98 -15.48 -6.46
N ILE A 11 -3.73 -16.26 -5.41
CA ILE A 11 -3.90 -17.73 -5.46
C ILE A 11 -5.36 -18.09 -5.77
N GLN A 12 -6.32 -17.42 -5.14
CA GLN A 12 -7.74 -17.65 -5.39
C GLN A 12 -8.14 -17.32 -6.83
N ALA A 13 -7.62 -16.21 -7.38
CA ALA A 13 -7.84 -15.85 -8.78
C ALA A 13 -7.26 -16.90 -9.74
N ASP A 14 -6.04 -17.39 -9.48
CA ASP A 14 -5.41 -18.43 -10.30
C ASP A 14 -6.16 -19.77 -10.23
N VAL A 15 -6.55 -20.20 -9.04
CA VAL A 15 -7.36 -21.42 -8.84
C VAL A 15 -8.73 -21.28 -9.50
N GLY A 16 -9.38 -20.13 -9.37
CA GLY A 16 -10.66 -19.84 -10.01
C GLY A 16 -10.58 -19.89 -11.54
N ASN A 17 -9.53 -19.30 -12.11
CA ASN A 17 -9.28 -19.37 -13.55
C ASN A 17 -9.00 -20.80 -14.04
N ALA A 18 -8.25 -21.60 -13.28
CA ALA A 18 -8.01 -23.01 -13.59
C ALA A 18 -9.32 -23.83 -13.57
N PHE A 19 -10.19 -23.59 -12.59
CA PHE A 19 -11.48 -24.26 -12.50
C PHE A 19 -12.41 -23.91 -13.66
N VAL A 20 -12.53 -22.62 -14.01
CA VAL A 20 -13.34 -22.17 -15.16
C VAL A 20 -12.80 -22.76 -16.46
N THR A 21 -11.47 -22.81 -16.61
CA THR A 21 -10.82 -23.43 -17.78
C THR A 21 -11.19 -24.91 -17.88
N ALA A 22 -11.09 -25.67 -16.78
CA ALA A 22 -11.46 -27.08 -16.76
C ALA A 22 -12.95 -27.31 -17.06
N ALA A 23 -13.84 -26.46 -16.53
CA ALA A 23 -15.27 -26.54 -16.79
C ALA A 23 -15.61 -26.30 -18.28
N LEU A 24 -14.98 -25.30 -18.91
CA LEU A 24 -15.18 -25.00 -20.33
C LEU A 24 -14.63 -26.11 -21.24
N THR A 25 -13.49 -26.70 -20.89
CA THR A 25 -12.95 -27.87 -21.60
C THR A 25 -13.89 -29.08 -21.48
N GLY A 26 -14.42 -29.33 -20.28
CA GLY A 26 -15.35 -30.45 -20.03
C GLY A 26 -16.67 -30.36 -20.82
N VAL A 27 -17.12 -29.15 -21.15
CA VAL A 27 -18.32 -28.90 -21.97
C VAL A 27 -17.99 -28.81 -23.48
N GLY A 28 -16.71 -28.93 -23.85
CA GLY A 28 -16.26 -28.87 -25.25
C GLY A 28 -16.19 -27.45 -25.84
N LEU A 29 -16.26 -26.42 -24.99
CA LEU A 29 -16.16 -25.01 -25.40
C LEU A 29 -14.71 -24.50 -25.47
N MET A 30 -13.76 -25.29 -25.00
CA MET A 30 -12.31 -25.05 -25.10
C MET A 30 -11.56 -26.34 -25.47
N SER A 31 -10.50 -26.19 -26.27
CA SER A 31 -9.59 -27.28 -26.60
C SER A 31 -8.60 -27.54 -25.46
N GLU A 32 -8.26 -28.81 -25.21
CA GLU A 32 -7.25 -29.18 -24.21
C GLU A 32 -5.92 -28.43 -24.46
N GLY A 33 -5.29 -27.97 -23.37
CA GLY A 33 -4.00 -27.27 -23.42
C GLY A 33 -4.03 -25.78 -23.77
N HIS A 34 -5.19 -25.20 -24.08
CA HIS A 34 -5.29 -23.76 -24.37
C HIS A 34 -5.59 -22.93 -23.10
N SER A 35 -4.96 -21.76 -22.98
CA SER A 35 -5.24 -20.85 -21.87
C SER A 35 -6.55 -20.08 -22.07
N LEU A 36 -7.29 -19.84 -20.99
CA LEU A 36 -8.55 -19.07 -21.00
C LEU A 36 -8.36 -17.69 -21.64
N ARG A 37 -7.21 -17.04 -21.39
CA ARG A 37 -6.87 -15.73 -21.95
C ARG A 37 -6.72 -15.73 -23.47
N THR A 38 -6.22 -16.83 -24.03
CA THR A 38 -6.04 -16.96 -25.48
C THR A 38 -7.35 -17.33 -26.18
N HIS A 39 -8.13 -18.24 -25.60
CA HIS A 39 -9.33 -18.80 -26.25
C HIS A 39 -10.59 -17.94 -26.03
N GLN A 40 -10.71 -17.31 -24.86
CA GLN A 40 -11.88 -16.51 -24.44
C GLN A 40 -11.43 -15.21 -23.75
N PRO A 41 -10.82 -14.27 -24.48
CA PRO A 41 -10.21 -13.06 -23.91
C PRO A 41 -11.22 -12.16 -23.18
N ALA A 42 -12.46 -12.09 -23.66
CA ALA A 42 -13.53 -11.29 -23.02
C ALA A 42 -13.94 -11.87 -21.66
N LEU A 43 -14.05 -13.19 -21.56
CA LEU A 43 -14.36 -13.87 -20.30
C LEU A 43 -13.20 -13.75 -19.31
N ALA A 44 -11.96 -13.92 -19.78
CA ALA A 44 -10.78 -13.73 -18.95
C ALA A 44 -10.71 -12.29 -18.38
N ALA A 45 -10.98 -11.28 -19.20
CA ALA A 45 -11.02 -9.88 -18.74
C ALA A 45 -12.14 -9.62 -17.72
N ALA A 46 -13.31 -10.24 -17.90
CA ALA A 46 -14.40 -10.16 -16.94
C ALA A 46 -14.04 -10.81 -15.60
N LEU A 47 -13.38 -11.97 -15.62
CA LEU A 47 -12.90 -12.67 -14.42
C LEU A 47 -11.80 -11.87 -13.71
N ASP A 48 -10.85 -11.29 -14.44
CA ASP A 48 -9.83 -10.42 -13.84
C ASP A 48 -10.47 -9.21 -13.15
N THR A 49 -11.48 -8.61 -13.78
CA THR A 49 -12.21 -7.47 -13.19
C THR A 49 -12.95 -7.90 -11.93
N LEU A 50 -13.59 -9.07 -11.95
CA LEU A 50 -14.27 -9.64 -10.78
C LEU A 50 -13.30 -9.85 -9.62
N TRP A 51 -12.16 -10.51 -9.86
CA TRP A 51 -11.15 -10.78 -8.83
C TRP A 51 -10.44 -9.52 -8.32
N ALA A 52 -10.23 -8.54 -9.20
CA ALA A 52 -9.71 -7.22 -8.80
C ALA A 52 -10.68 -6.49 -7.86
N ASN A 53 -11.99 -6.53 -8.15
CA ASN A 53 -13.02 -5.93 -7.30
C ASN A 53 -13.19 -6.68 -5.98
N HIS A 54 -13.15 -8.02 -6.00
CA HIS A 54 -13.20 -8.83 -4.80
C HIS A 54 -12.03 -8.51 -3.85
N GLY A 55 -10.81 -8.44 -4.38
CA GLY A 55 -9.64 -8.03 -3.62
C GLY A 55 -9.74 -6.61 -3.07
N ALA A 56 -10.32 -5.67 -3.84
CA ALA A 56 -10.57 -4.30 -3.38
C ALA A 56 -11.51 -4.23 -2.18
N VAL A 57 -12.63 -4.97 -2.22
CA VAL A 57 -13.59 -5.03 -1.11
C VAL A 57 -12.95 -5.65 0.14
N LEU A 58 -12.22 -6.76 -0.02
CA LEU A 58 -11.53 -7.42 1.10
C LEU A 58 -10.44 -6.53 1.72
N ALA A 59 -9.66 -5.83 0.89
CA ALA A 59 -8.64 -4.92 1.36
C ALA A 59 -9.22 -3.72 2.11
N ASP A 60 -10.35 -3.19 1.64
CA ASP A 60 -11.06 -2.10 2.31
C ASP A 60 -11.63 -2.55 3.67
N GLN A 61 -12.27 -3.71 3.72
CA GLN A 61 -12.85 -4.25 4.95
C GLN A 61 -11.80 -4.61 6.01
N LEU A 62 -10.65 -5.15 5.59
CA LEU A 62 -9.62 -5.62 6.52
C LEU A 62 -8.58 -4.56 6.89
N ALA A 63 -8.32 -3.61 6.00
CA ALA A 63 -7.23 -2.64 6.14
C ALA A 63 -7.63 -1.19 5.84
N GLY A 64 -8.90 -0.91 5.53
CA GLY A 64 -9.39 0.45 5.21
C GLY A 64 -8.66 1.10 4.04
N SER A 65 -8.14 0.32 3.10
CA SER A 65 -7.31 0.82 1.99
C SER A 65 -7.49 -0.01 0.73
N GLY A 66 -7.24 0.63 -0.42
CA GLY A 66 -7.30 -0.01 -1.73
C GLY A 66 -6.40 -1.25 -1.86
N CYS A 67 -6.75 -2.13 -2.80
CA CYS A 67 -6.07 -3.39 -3.05
C CYS A 67 -4.87 -3.23 -3.99
N ALA A 68 -3.69 -3.64 -3.54
CA ALA A 68 -2.46 -3.63 -4.32
C ALA A 68 -2.45 -4.73 -5.39
N SER A 69 -3.08 -5.89 -5.12
CA SER A 69 -3.21 -7.00 -6.07
C SER A 69 -4.21 -6.73 -7.21
N ALA A 70 -5.12 -5.77 -7.08
CA ALA A 70 -6.06 -5.38 -8.14
C ALA A 70 -5.33 -4.90 -9.42
N ALA A 71 -4.20 -4.20 -9.28
CA ALA A 71 -3.36 -3.79 -10.41
C ALA A 71 -2.68 -4.99 -11.10
N VAL A 72 -2.23 -5.97 -10.33
CA VAL A 72 -1.57 -7.19 -10.83
C VAL A 72 -2.56 -8.09 -11.57
N ILE A 73 -3.77 -8.25 -11.03
CA ILE A 73 -4.85 -9.05 -11.62
C ILE A 73 -5.33 -8.39 -12.92
N ARG A 74 -5.58 -7.07 -12.92
CA ARG A 74 -5.98 -6.33 -14.15
C ARG A 74 -4.91 -6.36 -15.23
N ALA A 75 -3.63 -6.37 -14.85
CA ALA A 75 -2.54 -6.50 -15.79
C ALA A 75 -2.43 -7.92 -16.39
N GLY A 76 -2.95 -8.95 -15.72
CA GLY A 76 -2.94 -10.33 -16.22
C GLY A 76 -1.54 -10.84 -16.59
N GLY A 77 -0.49 -10.32 -15.95
CA GLY A 77 0.92 -10.60 -16.26
C GLY A 77 1.56 -9.69 -17.34
N ARG A 78 0.88 -8.67 -17.86
CA ARG A 78 1.47 -7.62 -18.73
C ARG A 78 2.13 -6.53 -17.89
N GLU A 79 2.98 -5.70 -18.50
CA GLU A 79 3.52 -4.54 -17.79
C GLU A 79 2.37 -3.61 -17.34
N PRO A 80 2.27 -3.30 -16.04
CA PRO A 80 1.18 -2.49 -15.52
C PRO A 80 1.26 -1.08 -16.10
N GLN A 81 0.10 -0.55 -16.52
CA GLN A 81 0.03 0.81 -17.04
C GLN A 81 0.48 1.80 -15.97
N ILE A 82 0.99 2.97 -16.39
CA ILE A 82 1.51 4.00 -15.46
C ILE A 82 0.49 4.34 -14.38
N TRP A 83 -0.80 4.37 -14.75
CA TRP A 83 -1.90 4.61 -13.82
C TRP A 83 -2.05 3.51 -12.76
N ASP A 84 -1.98 2.23 -13.16
CA ASP A 84 -2.05 1.10 -12.24
C ASP A 84 -0.88 1.08 -11.26
N ARG A 85 0.32 1.45 -11.73
CA ARG A 85 1.51 1.59 -10.87
C ARG A 85 1.30 2.70 -9.85
N LEU A 86 0.80 3.86 -10.27
CA LEU A 86 0.55 4.99 -9.38
C LEU A 86 -0.49 4.65 -8.30
N GLN A 87 -1.57 3.98 -8.68
CA GLN A 87 -2.57 3.48 -7.73
C GLN A 87 -1.97 2.49 -6.74
N HIS A 88 -1.09 1.59 -7.21
CA HIS A 88 -0.39 0.64 -6.35
C HIS A 88 0.51 1.36 -5.32
N TRP A 89 1.28 2.36 -5.76
CA TRP A 89 2.11 3.17 -4.86
C TRP A 89 1.27 3.94 -3.83
N ALA A 90 0.15 4.53 -4.26
CA ALA A 90 -0.77 5.22 -3.36
C ALA A 90 -1.37 4.26 -2.31
N ALA A 91 -1.82 3.07 -2.73
CA ALA A 91 -2.34 2.05 -1.83
C ALA A 91 -1.27 1.59 -0.81
N LEU A 92 -0.04 1.37 -1.28
CA LEU A 92 1.09 1.00 -0.41
C LEU A 92 1.41 2.11 0.60
N ALA A 93 1.41 3.37 0.18
CA ALA A 93 1.66 4.53 1.04
C ALA A 93 0.56 4.67 2.11
N THR A 94 -0.71 4.58 1.73
CA THR A 94 -1.85 4.62 2.66
C THR A 94 -1.77 3.47 3.67
N ARG A 95 -1.42 2.26 3.22
CA ARG A 95 -1.23 1.09 4.10
C ARG A 95 -0.06 1.27 5.06
N TRP A 96 1.06 1.79 4.56
CA TRP A 96 2.22 2.09 5.40
C TRP A 96 1.82 3.12 6.47
N TYR A 97 1.08 4.16 6.09
CA TYR A 97 0.60 5.15 7.05
C TYR A 97 -0.35 4.54 8.08
N GLY A 98 -1.38 3.80 7.66
CA GLY A 98 -2.33 3.15 8.57
C GLY A 98 -1.65 2.20 9.55
N TYR A 99 -0.73 1.35 9.06
CA TYR A 99 -0.02 0.39 9.91
C TYR A 99 0.90 1.05 10.93
N ASN A 100 1.56 2.15 10.57
CA ASN A 100 2.53 2.80 11.45
C ASN A 100 1.91 3.83 12.40
N PHE A 101 0.75 4.41 12.08
CA PHE A 101 0.18 5.54 12.84
C PHE A 101 -1.23 5.30 13.39
N ALA A 102 -2.03 4.41 12.82
CA ALA A 102 -3.42 4.17 13.24
C ALA A 102 -3.61 2.81 13.92
N GLU A 103 -2.90 1.78 13.46
CA GLU A 103 -3.14 0.40 13.88
C GLU A 103 -2.81 0.14 15.37
N ALA A 104 -1.80 0.81 15.92
CA ALA A 104 -1.45 0.67 17.34
C ALA A 104 -2.60 1.04 18.29
N ARG A 105 -3.38 2.08 17.94
CA ARG A 105 -4.57 2.47 18.71
C ARG A 105 -5.71 1.48 18.55
N ARG A 106 -5.87 0.94 17.34
CA ARG A 106 -6.87 -0.10 17.05
C ARG A 106 -6.59 -1.37 17.84
N GLN A 107 -5.32 -1.77 17.93
CA GLN A 107 -4.87 -2.92 18.71
C GLN A 107 -5.11 -2.72 20.20
N ASP A 108 -4.77 -1.55 20.76
CA ASP A 108 -5.09 -1.26 22.17
C ASP A 108 -6.61 -1.30 22.44
N GLY A 109 -7.43 -0.81 21.49
CA GLY A 109 -8.89 -0.90 21.60
C GLY A 109 -9.40 -2.34 21.60
N LEU A 110 -8.83 -3.20 20.76
CA LEU A 110 -9.14 -4.63 20.73
C LEU A 110 -8.72 -5.32 22.04
N ASP A 111 -7.54 -5.00 22.57
CA ASP A 111 -7.04 -5.58 23.83
C ASP A 111 -7.98 -5.27 25.00
N LEU A 112 -8.59 -4.07 25.00
CA LEU A 112 -9.60 -3.67 25.98
C LEU A 112 -10.93 -4.42 25.81
N VAL A 113 -11.46 -4.50 24.60
CA VAL A 113 -12.77 -5.11 24.33
C VAL A 113 -12.72 -6.63 24.50
N THR A 114 -11.60 -7.25 24.10
CA THR A 114 -11.40 -8.70 24.23
C THR A 114 -11.01 -9.13 25.64
N GLY A 115 -10.70 -8.19 26.53
CA GLY A 115 -10.32 -8.46 27.91
C GLY A 115 -8.89 -8.99 28.08
N VAL A 116 -8.06 -8.94 27.03
CA VAL A 116 -6.61 -9.22 27.10
C VAL A 116 -5.96 -8.22 28.08
N PHE A 117 -6.37 -6.96 28.02
CA PHE A 117 -6.01 -5.96 29.01
C PHE A 117 -7.22 -5.62 29.89
N GLN A 118 -7.11 -5.88 31.20
CA GLN A 118 -8.15 -5.55 32.17
C GLN A 118 -7.78 -4.29 32.96
N VAL A 119 -8.67 -3.30 32.93
CA VAL A 119 -8.51 -2.08 33.72
C VAL A 119 -8.75 -2.41 35.19
N ARG A 120 -7.71 -2.29 36.02
CA ARG A 120 -7.79 -2.49 37.47
C ARG A 120 -7.93 -1.15 38.20
N PRO A 121 -8.83 -1.04 39.19
CA PRO A 121 -8.93 0.16 40.02
C PRO A 121 -7.59 0.50 40.67
N GLY A 122 -7.14 1.75 40.53
CA GLY A 122 -5.88 2.24 41.11
C GLY A 122 -4.63 2.02 40.26
N VAL A 123 -4.69 1.26 39.16
CA VAL A 123 -3.57 1.08 38.22
C VAL A 123 -3.68 2.09 37.07
N ARG A 124 -2.67 2.94 36.88
CA ARG A 124 -2.65 3.87 35.74
C ARG A 124 -2.30 3.12 34.46
N ALA A 125 -2.96 3.47 33.37
CA ALA A 125 -2.59 3.00 32.04
C ALA A 125 -1.15 3.41 31.71
N PRO A 126 -0.39 2.59 30.96
CA PRO A 126 0.98 2.94 30.62
C PRO A 126 1.00 4.21 29.75
N PRO A 127 1.99 5.10 29.94
CA PRO A 127 2.01 6.39 29.25
C PRO A 127 2.24 6.20 27.75
N ARG A 128 1.38 6.81 26.93
CA ARG A 128 1.53 6.86 25.48
C ARG A 128 2.39 8.06 25.09
N ARG A 129 3.47 7.84 24.34
CA ARG A 129 4.29 8.95 23.83
C ARG A 129 3.51 9.70 22.75
N PRO A 130 3.45 11.04 22.79
CA PRO A 130 2.86 11.80 21.70
C PRO A 130 3.72 11.63 20.46
N VAL A 131 3.08 11.26 19.35
CA VAL A 131 3.77 11.13 18.06
C VAL A 131 4.05 12.53 17.52
N GLN A 132 5.30 12.75 17.11
CA GLN A 132 5.70 14.00 16.46
C GLN A 132 5.34 13.96 14.97
N TYR A 133 4.07 14.19 14.65
CA TYR A 133 3.61 14.23 13.26
C TYR A 133 4.19 15.41 12.46
N SER A 134 4.64 16.46 13.15
CA SER A 134 5.17 17.68 12.54
C SER A 134 6.31 17.41 11.55
N VAL A 135 7.23 16.49 11.87
CA VAL A 135 8.36 16.24 10.96
C VAL A 135 7.94 15.41 9.74
N VAL A 136 6.98 14.50 9.90
CA VAL A 136 6.40 13.76 8.77
C VAL A 136 5.59 14.70 7.86
N GLN A 137 4.85 15.64 8.44
CA GLN A 137 4.13 16.68 7.70
C GLN A 137 5.10 17.60 6.94
N LEU A 138 6.20 18.03 7.58
CA LEU A 138 7.24 18.83 6.94
C LEU A 138 7.92 18.07 5.79
N ALA A 139 8.15 16.76 5.92
CA ALA A 139 8.63 15.92 4.83
C ALA A 139 7.63 15.81 3.67
N GLY A 140 6.33 15.74 3.98
CA GLY A 140 5.28 15.79 2.97
C GLY A 140 5.25 17.13 2.22
N VAL A 141 5.32 18.24 2.96
CA VAL A 141 5.35 19.59 2.37
C VAL A 141 6.59 19.81 1.52
N SER A 142 7.77 19.37 1.97
CA SER A 142 9.01 19.50 1.19
C SER A 142 8.97 18.67 -0.10
N LEU A 143 8.33 17.50 -0.08
CA LEU A 143 8.10 16.70 -1.27
C LEU A 143 7.15 17.39 -2.26
N VAL A 144 6.01 17.91 -1.79
CA VAL A 144 5.07 18.66 -2.63
C VAL A 144 5.75 19.88 -3.26
N TRP A 145 6.53 20.61 -2.47
CA TRP A 145 7.33 21.73 -2.96
C TRP A 145 8.31 21.32 -4.08
N ALA A 146 9.02 20.20 -3.90
CA ALA A 146 9.92 19.68 -4.92
C ALA A 146 9.20 19.29 -6.22
N VAL A 147 8.01 18.69 -6.12
CA VAL A 147 7.18 18.33 -7.30
C VAL A 147 6.68 19.57 -8.04
N VAL A 148 6.21 20.59 -7.32
CA VAL A 148 5.77 21.86 -7.92
C VAL A 148 6.94 22.52 -8.66
N GLN A 149 8.11 22.58 -8.04
CA GLN A 149 9.30 23.16 -8.65
C GLN A 149 9.77 22.40 -9.89
N LEU A 150 9.67 21.06 -9.87
CA LEU A 150 9.93 20.23 -11.05
C LEU A 150 8.95 20.52 -12.19
N ALA A 151 7.65 20.66 -11.89
CA ALA A 151 6.64 20.98 -12.89
C ALA A 151 6.84 22.37 -13.51
N VAL A 152 7.18 23.36 -12.69
CA VAL A 152 7.52 24.72 -13.15
C VAL A 152 8.77 24.69 -14.03
N PHE A 153 9.79 23.91 -13.64
CA PHE A 153 11.01 23.76 -14.42
C PHE A 153 10.75 23.11 -15.80
N LEU A 154 9.97 22.03 -15.86
CA LEU A 154 9.58 21.39 -17.12
C LEU A 154 8.78 22.34 -18.02
N SER A 155 7.93 23.18 -17.43
CA SER A 155 7.16 24.20 -18.17
C SER A 155 8.06 25.31 -18.73
N ALA A 156 9.06 25.73 -17.95
CA ALA A 156 10.06 26.71 -18.39
C ALA A 156 10.94 26.15 -19.52
N MET A 157 11.34 24.88 -19.43
CA MET A 157 12.08 24.16 -20.48
C MET A 157 11.29 24.14 -21.78
N ALA A 158 9.99 23.83 -21.72
CA ALA A 158 9.10 23.84 -22.89
C ALA A 158 8.95 25.24 -23.52
N SER A 159 9.13 26.30 -22.71
CA SER A 159 9.03 27.69 -23.16
C SER A 159 10.37 28.28 -23.65
N GLY A 160 11.46 27.51 -23.63
CA GLY A 160 12.79 27.94 -24.10
C GLY A 160 13.47 29.01 -23.23
N THR A 161 13.01 29.20 -21.99
CA THR A 161 13.46 30.29 -21.08
C THR A 161 14.50 29.84 -20.05
N VAL A 162 15.17 28.70 -20.26
CA VAL A 162 15.98 28.05 -19.23
C VAL A 162 17.48 28.30 -19.41
N THR A 163 18.11 28.76 -18.33
CA THR A 163 19.56 28.82 -18.19
C THR A 163 20.08 27.59 -17.44
N HIS A 164 21.32 27.16 -17.68
CA HIS A 164 21.92 25.99 -17.00
C HIS A 164 22.00 26.17 -15.46
N GLU A 165 22.02 27.41 -14.98
CA GLU A 165 22.06 27.74 -13.55
C GLU A 165 20.70 27.54 -12.84
N ASP A 166 19.58 27.60 -13.58
CA ASP A 166 18.24 27.39 -13.02
C ASP A 166 17.97 25.93 -12.65
N LEU A 167 18.68 24.96 -13.26
CA LEU A 167 18.52 23.53 -12.96
C LEU A 167 18.94 23.19 -11.53
N ALA A 168 20.11 23.67 -11.10
CA ALA A 168 20.68 23.34 -9.80
C ALA A 168 19.87 23.95 -8.65
N LEU A 169 19.48 25.23 -8.77
CA LEU A 169 18.77 25.93 -7.72
C LEU A 169 17.28 25.60 -7.67
N ARG A 170 16.61 25.48 -8.83
CA ARG A 170 15.15 25.26 -8.86
C ARG A 170 14.77 23.79 -8.71
N VAL A 171 15.61 22.86 -9.17
CA VAL A 171 15.29 21.42 -9.12
C VAL A 171 16.18 20.69 -8.11
N GLY A 172 17.49 20.94 -8.15
CA GLY A 172 18.45 20.25 -7.29
C GLY A 172 18.24 20.51 -5.79
N LEU A 173 18.10 21.77 -5.39
CA LEU A 173 17.95 22.14 -3.97
C LEU A 173 16.64 21.61 -3.34
N PRO A 174 15.44 21.77 -3.95
CA PRO A 174 14.21 21.21 -3.40
C PRO A 174 14.24 19.68 -3.29
N LEU A 175 14.81 18.99 -4.30
CA LEU A 175 14.97 17.54 -4.27
C LEU A 175 15.93 17.09 -3.17
N ALA A 176 17.05 17.80 -2.97
CA ALA A 176 18.00 17.52 -1.89
C ALA A 176 17.36 17.72 -0.51
N CYS A 177 16.58 18.79 -0.33
CA CYS A 177 15.83 19.04 0.91
C CYS A 177 14.76 17.97 1.15
N ALA A 178 13.99 17.60 0.13
CA ALA A 178 12.99 16.53 0.23
C ALA A 178 13.64 15.18 0.55
N GLY A 179 14.74 14.85 -0.13
CA GLY A 179 15.52 13.62 0.10
C GLY A 179 16.15 13.57 1.50
N GLY A 180 16.72 14.68 1.96
CA GLY A 180 17.28 14.79 3.31
C GLY A 180 16.22 14.62 4.40
N MET A 181 15.06 15.23 4.22
CA MET A 181 13.94 15.09 5.17
C MET A 181 13.38 13.65 5.16
N ALA A 182 13.25 13.03 3.98
CA ALA A 182 12.80 11.65 3.85
C ALA A 182 13.80 10.67 4.50
N LEU A 183 15.10 10.88 4.30
CA LEU A 183 16.15 10.10 4.95
C LEU A 183 16.11 10.26 6.47
N TRP A 184 15.90 11.48 6.96
CA TRP A 184 15.77 11.73 8.39
C TRP A 184 14.57 11.02 9.00
N VAL A 185 13.41 11.07 8.33
CA VAL A 185 12.20 10.34 8.75
C VAL A 185 12.44 8.83 8.76
N TRP A 186 13.20 8.32 7.78
CA TRP A 186 13.53 6.90 7.71
C TRP A 186 14.50 6.47 8.82
N LEU A 187 15.56 7.23 9.08
CA LEU A 187 16.53 6.96 10.14
C LEU A 187 15.87 7.00 11.52
N ASN A 188 14.96 7.96 11.73
CA ASN A 188 14.26 8.13 13.00
C ASN A 188 12.87 7.47 13.01
N ARG A 189 12.63 6.49 12.12
CA ARG A 189 11.30 5.87 11.96
C ARG A 189 10.65 5.42 13.27
N SER A 190 11.45 4.91 14.21
CA SER A 190 10.97 4.44 15.51
C SER A 190 10.32 5.52 16.38
N ALA A 191 10.60 6.80 16.11
CA ALA A 191 9.98 7.94 16.78
C ALA A 191 8.62 8.32 16.19
N TYR A 192 8.32 7.93 14.95
CA TYR A 192 7.05 8.20 14.28
C TYR A 192 6.09 7.02 14.34
N VAL A 193 6.61 5.80 14.43
CA VAL A 193 5.78 4.59 14.48
C VAL A 193 5.14 4.46 15.86
N GLU A 194 3.81 4.50 15.91
CA GLU A 194 3.05 4.14 17.10
C GLU A 194 3.20 2.63 17.38
N LYS A 195 3.41 2.29 18.66
CA LYS A 195 3.39 0.90 19.13
C LYS A 195 2.19 0.70 20.06
N PRO A 196 1.58 -0.49 20.06
CA PRO A 196 0.58 -0.84 21.07
C PRO A 196 1.22 -0.81 22.45
N VAL A 197 0.44 -0.35 23.42
CA VAL A 197 0.91 -0.04 24.78
C VAL A 197 0.33 -1.02 25.79
N LEU A 198 -0.86 -1.57 25.52
CA LEU A 198 -1.58 -2.41 26.49
C LEU A 198 -1.09 -3.86 26.53
N ALA A 199 -0.83 -4.49 25.36
CA ALA A 199 -0.30 -5.85 25.29
C ALA A 199 0.80 -6.02 24.21
N PRO A 200 2.01 -5.45 24.42
CA PRO A 200 3.07 -5.46 23.41
C PRO A 200 3.61 -6.86 23.06
N GLU A 201 3.52 -7.83 23.98
CA GLU A 201 4.04 -9.19 23.79
C GLU A 201 3.31 -9.97 22.67
N LEU A 202 2.00 -9.74 22.53
CA LEU A 202 1.18 -10.36 21.48
C LEU A 202 1.57 -9.83 20.10
N THR A 203 2.00 -8.58 20.02
CA THR A 203 2.40 -7.95 18.75
C THR A 203 3.70 -8.53 18.22
N ASP A 204 4.64 -8.86 19.10
CA ASP A 204 5.94 -9.45 18.73
C ASP A 204 5.81 -10.93 18.30
N LEU A 205 4.87 -11.68 18.89
CA LEU A 205 4.54 -13.05 18.46
C LEU A 205 3.97 -13.12 17.04
N VAL A 206 3.12 -12.16 16.66
CA VAL A 206 2.58 -12.07 15.30
C VAL A 206 3.67 -11.65 14.31
N ARG A 207 4.58 -10.75 14.72
CA ARG A 207 5.67 -10.25 13.86
C ARG A 207 6.75 -11.29 13.58
N THR A 208 6.97 -12.23 14.50
CA THR A 208 7.96 -13.31 14.38
C THR A 208 7.44 -14.50 13.58
N LYS A 209 6.13 -14.79 13.60
CA LYS A 209 5.51 -15.87 12.80
C LYS A 209 5.24 -15.50 11.34
N CYS A 210 5.27 -14.21 10.98
CA CYS A 210 5.03 -13.72 9.62
C CYS A 210 6.30 -13.24 8.90
N LYS A 211 7.49 -13.61 9.39
CA LYS A 211 8.75 -13.46 8.66
C LYS A 211 9.04 -14.70 7.83
#